data_AF-A0A2D9XUW0-F1
#
_entry.id   AF-A0A2D9XUW0-F1
#
_cell.length_a   1.000
_cell.length_b   1.000
_cell.length_c   1.000
_cell.angle_alpha   90.00
_cell.angle_beta   90.00
_cell.angle_gamma   90.00
#
_symmetry.space_group_name_H-M   'P 1'
#
loop_
_entity.id
_entity.type
_entity.pdbx_description
1 polymer ?
#
loop_
_entity_poly.entity_id
_entity_poly.type
_entity_poly.pdbx_seq_one_letter_code
_entity_poly.pdbx_strand_id
1 'polypeptide(L)'
;MSYIGGYYTHMLYKYLSYFSYLIAILAGYLASYELLLQVFPDYGPVSFLGWFLVTAMFFPLAPFYPGVVFGNWMFAIVCYVAISIGVMFGNRAKN
;
A
#
# COMPACT_ATOMS: atom_id res chain seq x y z
N MET A 1 1.67 -36.56 11.08
CA MET A 1 1.62 -35.96 9.72
C MET A 1 1.25 -34.45 9.68
N SER A 2 1.13 -33.71 10.79
CA SER A 2 0.46 -32.38 10.79
C SER A 2 1.34 -31.16 11.14
N TYR A 3 2.63 -31.30 11.43
CA TYR A 3 3.46 -30.13 11.79
C TYR A 3 4.00 -29.40 10.56
N ILE A 4 4.42 -30.15 9.53
CA ILE A 4 5.03 -29.59 8.31
C ILE A 4 4.03 -28.76 7.51
N GLY A 5 2.78 -29.21 7.37
CA GLY A 5 1.72 -28.46 6.70
C GLY A 5 1.39 -27.12 7.37
N GLY A 6 1.37 -27.08 8.72
CA GLY A 6 1.12 -25.85 9.46
C GLY A 6 2.19 -24.77 9.24
N TYR A 7 3.48 -25.16 9.20
CA TYR A 7 4.59 -24.23 8.93
C TYR A 7 4.49 -23.56 7.55
N TYR A 8 4.17 -24.32 6.50
CA TYR A 8 4.01 -23.75 5.15
C TYR A 8 2.80 -22.82 5.06
N THR A 9 1.70 -23.17 5.73
CA THR A 9 0.49 -22.34 5.73
C THR A 9 0.72 -21.01 6.46
N HIS A 10 1.43 -21.05 7.58
CA HIS A 10 1.85 -19.85 8.31
C HIS A 10 2.76 -18.94 7.45
N MET A 11 3.77 -19.51 6.78
CA MET A 11 4.63 -18.75 5.86
C MET A 11 3.84 -18.13 4.71
N LEU A 12 2.90 -18.89 4.11
CA LEU A 12 2.03 -18.41 3.05
C LEU A 12 1.22 -17.18 3.48
N TYR A 13 0.62 -17.20 4.67
CA TYR A 13 -0.14 -16.05 5.18
C TYR A 13 0.73 -14.82 5.43
N LYS A 14 1.99 -14.98 5.88
CA LYS A 14 2.93 -13.84 5.98
C LYS A 14 3.24 -13.24 4.62
N TYR A 15 3.51 -14.07 3.62
CA TYR A 15 3.78 -13.60 2.26
C TYR A 15 2.57 -12.90 1.64
N LEU A 16 1.35 -13.47 1.80
CA LEU A 16 0.12 -12.82 1.34
C LEU A 16 -0.11 -11.47 2.02
N SER A 17 0.17 -11.39 3.32
CA SER A 17 0.09 -10.15 4.09
C SER A 17 1.04 -9.09 3.53
N TYR A 18 2.33 -9.42 3.35
CA TYR A 18 3.32 -8.51 2.78
C TYR A 18 2.99 -8.09 1.35
N PHE A 19 2.53 -9.02 0.51
CA PHE A 19 2.12 -8.70 -0.85
C PHE A 19 0.94 -7.72 -0.88
N SER A 20 -0.02 -7.89 0.03
CA SER A 20 -1.17 -6.98 0.14
C SER A 20 -0.73 -5.57 0.58
N TYR A 21 0.19 -5.45 1.53
CA TYR A 21 0.76 -4.15 1.91
C TYR A 21 1.54 -3.50 0.76
N LEU A 22 2.25 -4.29 -0.05
CA LEU A 22 2.96 -3.78 -1.22
C LEU A 22 1.98 -3.17 -2.24
N ILE A 23 0.86 -3.83 -2.52
CA ILE A 23 -0.20 -3.28 -3.38
C ILE A 23 -0.73 -1.97 -2.81
N ALA A 24 -0.96 -1.90 -1.49
CA ALA A 24 -1.45 -0.69 -0.84
C ALA A 24 -0.47 0.49 -0.97
N ILE A 25 0.82 0.24 -0.79
CA ILE A 25 1.88 1.25 -0.97
C ILE A 25 1.92 1.74 -2.41
N LEU A 26 1.85 0.84 -3.40
CA LEU A 26 1.84 1.21 -4.82
C LEU A 26 0.59 2.01 -5.19
N ALA A 27 -0.58 1.63 -4.69
CA ALA A 27 -1.82 2.37 -4.90
C ALA A 27 -1.73 3.79 -4.31
N GLY A 28 -1.18 3.93 -3.10
CA GLY A 28 -0.90 5.23 -2.49
C GLY A 28 0.08 6.07 -3.31
N TYR A 29 1.14 5.45 -3.82
CA TYR A 29 2.13 6.12 -4.64
C TYR A 29 1.53 6.69 -5.93
N LEU A 30 0.82 5.85 -6.69
CA LEU A 30 0.15 6.25 -7.93
C LEU A 30 -0.89 7.35 -7.68
N ALA A 31 -1.64 7.27 -6.59
CA ALA A 31 -2.61 8.29 -6.22
C ALA A 31 -1.98 9.67 -5.93
N SER A 32 -0.78 9.68 -5.34
CA SER A 32 -0.06 10.90 -4.99
C SER A 32 0.81 11.46 -6.11
N TYR A 33 0.90 10.77 -7.26
CA TYR A 33 1.78 11.18 -8.35
C TYR A 33 1.35 12.52 -8.96
N GLU A 34 0.04 12.72 -9.13
CA GLU A 34 -0.51 14.01 -9.57
C GLU A 34 -0.20 15.14 -8.57
N LEU A 35 -0.18 14.84 -7.27
CA LEU A 35 0.24 15.78 -6.23
C LEU A 35 1.72 16.13 -6.36
N LEU A 36 2.59 15.14 -6.62
CA LEU A 36 4.02 15.39 -6.83
C LEU A 36 4.24 16.36 -7.98
N LEU A 37 3.55 16.15 -9.12
CA LEU A 37 3.64 17.02 -10.29
C LEU A 37 3.16 18.45 -9.99
N GLN A 38 2.17 18.62 -9.11
CA GLN A 38 1.68 19.94 -8.72
C GLN A 38 2.60 20.67 -7.75
N VAL A 39 3.20 19.96 -6.80
CA VAL A 39 4.07 20.57 -5.78
C VAL A 39 5.49 20.79 -6.32
N PHE A 40 6.00 19.83 -7.09
CA PHE A 40 7.33 19.85 -7.68
C PHE A 40 7.25 19.50 -9.17
N PRO A 41 6.86 20.44 -10.05
CA PRO A 41 6.73 20.17 -11.49
C PRO A 41 8.06 19.73 -12.13
N ASP A 42 9.18 20.27 -11.66
CA ASP A 42 10.53 19.91 -12.11
C ASP A 42 11.23 19.00 -11.08
N TYR A 43 10.59 17.89 -10.70
CA TYR A 43 11.16 16.99 -9.70
C TYR A 43 12.34 16.19 -10.26
N GLY A 44 13.46 16.22 -9.54
CA GLY A 44 14.61 15.36 -9.81
C GLY A 44 14.52 13.99 -9.14
N PRO A 45 15.51 13.10 -9.34
CA PRO A 45 15.55 11.77 -8.74
C PRO A 45 15.48 11.78 -7.20
N VAL A 46 16.10 12.78 -6.57
CA VAL A 46 16.09 12.95 -5.11
C VAL A 46 14.68 13.26 -4.61
N SER A 47 13.99 14.18 -5.27
CA SER A 47 12.61 14.56 -4.94
C SER A 47 11.64 13.39 -5.13
N PHE A 48 11.83 12.59 -6.18
CA PHE A 48 11.04 11.38 -6.43
C PHE A 48 11.19 10.34 -5.32
N LEU A 49 12.42 10.06 -4.89
CA LEU A 49 12.69 9.12 -3.79
C LEU A 49 12.17 9.65 -2.44
N GLY A 50 12.34 10.95 -2.18
CA GLY A 50 11.77 11.59 -1.00
C GLY A 50 10.24 11.48 -0.99
N TRP A 51 9.59 11.71 -2.13
CA TRP A 51 8.14 11.59 -2.27
C TRP A 51 7.65 10.16 -2.06
N PHE A 52 8.38 9.17 -2.58
CA PHE A 52 8.09 7.77 -2.32
C PHE A 52 8.12 7.44 -0.83
N LEU A 53 9.12 7.94 -0.09
CA LEU A 53 9.21 7.72 1.36
C LEU A 53 8.06 8.38 2.11
N VAL A 54 7.75 9.65 1.80
CA VAL A 54 6.61 10.36 2.42
C VAL A 54 5.31 9.61 2.13
N THR A 55 5.12 9.17 0.89
CA THR A 55 3.91 8.44 0.52
C THR A 55 3.86 7.06 1.18
N ALA A 56 4.99 6.35 1.32
CA ALA A 56 5.03 5.08 2.04
C ALA A 56 4.70 5.23 3.54
N MET A 57 4.99 6.39 4.15
CA MET A 57 4.59 6.70 5.53
C MET A 57 3.10 7.02 5.65
N PHE A 58 2.54 7.70 4.65
CA PHE A 58 1.15 8.18 4.64
C PHE A 58 0.28 7.50 3.58
N PHE A 59 0.61 6.26 3.21
CA PHE A 59 -0.04 5.56 2.09
C PHE A 59 -1.56 5.33 2.26
N PRO A 60 -2.14 5.32 3.47
CA PRO A 60 -3.60 5.32 3.61
C PRO A 60 -4.23 6.70 3.37
N LEU A 61 -3.47 7.79 3.57
CA LEU A 61 -3.93 9.18 3.40
C LEU A 61 -3.76 9.69 1.97
N ALA A 62 -2.65 9.34 1.31
CA ALA A 62 -2.37 9.76 -0.06
C ALA A 62 -3.53 9.50 -1.08
N PRO A 63 -4.21 8.34 -1.05
CA PRO A 63 -5.35 8.06 -1.93
C PRO A 63 -6.58 8.94 -1.76
N PHE A 64 -6.72 9.67 -0.66
CA PHE A 64 -7.83 10.61 -0.50
C PHE A 64 -7.70 11.81 -1.41
N TYR A 65 -6.48 12.21 -1.75
CA TYR A 65 -6.27 13.36 -2.62
C TYR A 65 -7.01 13.22 -3.95
N PRO A 66 -6.80 12.18 -4.77
CA PRO A 66 -7.54 12.03 -6.02
C PRO A 66 -9.04 11.79 -5.79
N GLY A 67 -9.45 11.20 -4.67
CA GLY A 67 -10.86 11.04 -4.30
C GLY A 67 -11.57 12.37 -4.07
N VAL A 68 -10.92 13.28 -3.34
CA VAL A 68 -11.49 14.58 -2.98
C VAL A 68 -11.36 15.58 -4.14
N VAL A 69 -10.21 15.62 -4.81
CA VAL A 69 -9.92 16.65 -5.82
C VAL A 69 -10.47 16.28 -7.20
N PHE A 70 -10.35 15.01 -7.59
CA PHE A 70 -10.77 14.53 -8.91
C PHE A 70 -12.01 13.64 -8.89
N GLY A 71 -12.60 13.42 -7.71
CA GLY A 71 -13.73 12.49 -7.54
C GLY A 71 -13.36 11.01 -7.72
N ASN A 72 -12.07 10.68 -7.87
CA ASN A 72 -11.61 9.34 -8.18
C ASN A 72 -11.20 8.59 -6.90
N TRP A 73 -12.18 7.87 -6.34
CA TRP A 73 -12.01 7.07 -5.13
C TRP A 73 -11.38 5.69 -5.36
N MET A 74 -11.08 5.32 -6.61
CA MET A 74 -10.60 3.99 -6.96
C MET A 74 -9.32 3.63 -6.20
N PHE A 75 -8.36 4.55 -6.12
CA PHE A 75 -7.12 4.30 -5.39
C PHE A 75 -7.33 4.15 -3.88
N ALA A 76 -8.26 4.90 -3.29
CA ALA A 76 -8.58 4.79 -1.87
C ALA A 76 -9.20 3.43 -1.57
N ILE A 77 -10.17 3.01 -2.38
CA ILE A 77 -10.82 1.70 -2.24
C ILE A 77 -9.77 0.59 -2.34
N VAL A 78 -8.93 0.61 -3.38
CA VAL A 78 -7.89 -0.41 -3.56
C VAL A 78 -6.90 -0.43 -2.39
N CYS A 79 -6.43 0.74 -1.93
CA CYS A 79 -5.51 0.84 -0.81
C CYS A 79 -6.12 0.26 0.48
N TYR A 80 -7.33 0.67 0.84
CA TYR A 80 -8.00 0.21 2.07
C TYR A 80 -8.37 -1.26 2.03
N VAL A 81 -8.84 -1.78 0.89
CA VAL A 81 -9.13 -3.21 0.73
C VAL A 81 -7.84 -4.02 0.86
N ALA A 82 -6.75 -3.59 0.22
CA ALA A 82 -5.45 -4.25 0.31
C ALA A 82 -4.89 -4.24 1.75
N ILE A 83 -5.00 -3.13 2.49
CA ILE A 83 -4.63 -3.07 3.91
C ILE A 83 -5.47 -4.05 4.72
N SER A 84 -6.79 -4.05 4.53
CA SER A 84 -7.72 -4.91 5.28
C SER A 84 -7.35 -6.38 5.10
N ILE A 85 -7.12 -6.81 3.86
CA ILE A 85 -6.68 -8.16 3.51
C ILE A 85 -5.30 -8.46 4.14
N GLY A 86 -4.37 -7.51 4.06
CA GLY A 86 -3.05 -7.60 4.66
C GLY A 86 -3.09 -7.84 6.17
N VAL A 87 -3.93 -7.10 6.89
CA VAL A 87 -4.15 -7.25 8.33
C VAL A 87 -4.77 -8.61 8.66
N MET A 88 -5.79 -9.04 7.92
CA MET A 88 -6.46 -10.32 8.14
C MET A 88 -5.49 -11.50 8.03
N PHE A 89 -4.70 -11.55 6.95
CA PHE A 89 -3.71 -12.60 6.76
C PHE A 89 -2.52 -12.46 7.73
N GLY A 90 -2.11 -11.24 8.05
CA GLY A 90 -1.05 -10.98 9.03
C GLY A 90 -1.41 -11.48 10.44
N ASN A 91 -2.67 -11.33 10.85
CA ASN A 91 -3.15 -11.85 12.12
C ASN A 91 -3.28 -13.38 12.12
N ARG A 92 -3.75 -13.97 11.02
CA ARG A 92 -3.77 -15.44 10.85
C ARG A 92 -2.38 -16.08 10.78
N ALA A 93 -1.36 -15.29 10.47
CA ALA A 93 0.02 -15.74 10.50
C ALA A 93 0.67 -15.61 11.90
N LYS A 94 -0.02 -15.09 12.90
CA LYS A 94 0.49 -15.00 14.28
C LYS A 94 -0.18 -15.99 15.22
N ASN A 95 -1.43 -16.33 14.93
CA ASN A 95 -2.24 -17.34 15.63
C ASN A 95 -2.08 -18.71 14.99
#